data_AF-A0A3N5W3P6-F1
#
_entry.id   AF-A0A3N5W3P6-F1
#
_cell.length_a   1.000
_cell.length_b   1.000
_cell.length_c   1.000
_cell.angle_alpha   90.00
_cell.angle_beta   90.00
_cell.angle_gamma   90.00
#
_symmetry.space_group_name_H-M   'P 1'
#
loop_
_entity.id
_entity.type
_entity.pdbx_description
1 polymer ?
#
loop_
_entity_poly.entity_id
_entity_poly.type
_entity_poly.pdbx_seq_one_letter_code
_entity_poly.pdbx_strand_id
1 'polypeptide(L)'
;MRSPRRLSPLVFLCVMALSAVGLSGQTLFSFKVPGLNLVYYSQAHEYVIQHLARSFVNTMDYYKKFFHYTPSGKTSIFVEDFSDWGNGGATAVPQNLVFLELSPFDHAYDMMSGYERMSLIMNHELVHVVTMDKPVGSSPFFRKIFFGKVGAEKENPLSMFYTYLTSPRMYTPRWYLEGIAVFMETWMNGGLGRSLGAYDEMAFRTKVLENDVIYDALSLESEGTAVDFQIGALSYMYGARFFSFLAVKYGPQKVIDWVSVEKDSKSSFTAAFRQTFGRRLVEEWADWIKAEKEWQEENLNIIRQYPVTEFKPLTDRQMGSVSRGFYDPDRGKVYAGVNYPGQVASLSEIDVGTGRMKRLCDIKGASLYSVCALAFDKAGGRQLSSTDNNTYRDLRVYDLASGRSDKLMMDCRIG
;
A
#
# COMPACT_ATOMS: atom_id res chain seq x y z
N MET A 1 51.81 -51.47 -26.95
CA MET A 1 51.29 -50.42 -27.85
C MET A 1 49.91 -50.84 -28.36
N ARG A 2 48.83 -50.27 -27.81
CA ARG A 2 47.48 -50.29 -28.39
C ARG A 2 46.94 -48.86 -28.28
N SER A 3 46.54 -48.27 -29.40
CA SER A 3 46.05 -46.89 -29.44
C SER A 3 44.64 -46.80 -28.84
N PRO A 4 44.29 -45.70 -28.16
CA PRO A 4 42.90 -45.42 -27.83
C PRO A 4 42.21 -44.86 -29.09
N ARG A 5 41.07 -45.48 -29.42
CA ARG A 5 40.16 -45.05 -30.50
C ARG A 5 39.70 -43.62 -30.23
N ARG A 6 39.94 -42.71 -31.18
CA ARG A 6 39.35 -41.37 -31.19
C ARG A 6 37.84 -41.53 -31.37
N LEU A 7 37.06 -41.11 -30.36
CA LEU A 7 35.63 -40.87 -30.52
C LEU A 7 35.43 -39.78 -31.59
N SER A 8 34.50 -40.01 -32.51
CA SER A 8 34.22 -39.09 -33.61
C SER A 8 33.58 -37.79 -33.09
N PRO A 9 33.86 -36.62 -33.72
CA PRO A 9 33.27 -35.34 -33.30
C PRO A 9 31.74 -35.31 -33.35
N LEU A 10 31.11 -36.19 -34.14
CA LEU A 10 29.66 -36.31 -34.26
C LEU A 10 28.99 -36.79 -32.97
N VAL A 11 29.64 -37.65 -32.18
CA VAL A 11 29.05 -38.17 -30.94
C VAL A 11 29.03 -37.08 -29.86
N PHE A 12 30.01 -36.17 -29.85
CA PHE A 12 30.05 -35.05 -28.92
C PHE A 12 29.00 -33.97 -29.25
N LEU A 13 28.69 -33.78 -30.55
CA LEU A 13 27.65 -32.84 -30.98
C LEU A 13 26.23 -33.33 -30.64
N CYS A 14 25.97 -34.64 -30.76
CA CYS A 14 24.67 -35.22 -30.38
C CYS A 14 24.41 -35.17 -28.86
N VAL A 15 25.44 -35.28 -28.03
CA VAL A 15 25.29 -35.23 -26.57
C VAL A 15 25.04 -33.80 -26.05
N MET A 16 25.55 -32.76 -26.74
CA MET A 16 25.18 -31.37 -26.43
C MET A 16 23.77 -31.00 -26.90
N ALA A 17 23.25 -31.61 -27.97
CA ALA A 17 21.87 -31.39 -28.42
C ALA A 17 20.83 -32.05 -27.49
N LEU A 18 21.20 -33.10 -26.76
CA LEU A 18 20.32 -33.83 -25.83
C LEU A 18 20.36 -33.33 -24.38
N SER A 19 21.18 -32.31 -24.09
CA SER A 19 21.30 -31.69 -22.76
C SER A 19 20.79 -30.24 -22.72
N ALA A 20 20.03 -29.83 -23.73
CA ALA A 20 19.07 -28.75 -23.58
C ALA A 20 17.94 -29.21 -22.65
N VAL A 21 18.26 -29.33 -21.36
CA VAL A 21 17.27 -29.24 -20.29
C VAL A 21 16.49 -27.97 -20.63
N GLY A 22 15.24 -28.12 -21.04
CA GLY A 22 14.39 -27.00 -21.36
C GLY A 22 14.45 -26.05 -20.18
N LEU A 23 15.12 -24.92 -20.35
CA LEU A 23 14.89 -23.75 -19.53
C LEU A 23 13.45 -23.36 -19.82
N SER A 24 12.51 -23.96 -19.09
CA SER A 24 11.12 -23.54 -19.10
C SER A 24 11.10 -22.18 -18.42
N GLY A 25 11.33 -21.13 -19.21
CA GLY A 25 11.03 -19.78 -18.77
C GLY A 25 9.55 -19.68 -18.44
N GLN A 26 9.21 -18.90 -17.42
CA GLN A 26 7.81 -18.56 -17.16
C GLN A 26 7.22 -17.90 -18.40
N THR A 27 6.14 -18.46 -18.94
CA THR A 27 5.41 -17.83 -20.04
C THR A 27 4.73 -16.58 -19.52
N LEU A 28 5.06 -15.43 -20.14
CA LEU A 28 4.35 -14.18 -19.92
C LEU A 28 3.36 -13.94 -21.05
N PHE A 29 2.13 -13.63 -20.66
CA PHE A 29 1.07 -13.21 -21.55
C PHE A 29 1.01 -11.69 -21.59
N SER A 30 0.50 -11.13 -22.68
CA SER A 30 0.28 -9.69 -22.77
C SER A 30 -1.06 -9.36 -23.41
N PHE A 31 -1.70 -8.32 -22.89
CA PHE A 31 -2.89 -7.71 -23.45
C PHE A 31 -2.60 -6.24 -23.73
N LYS A 32 -2.71 -5.85 -25.01
CA LYS A 32 -2.28 -4.53 -25.48
C LYS A 32 -3.47 -3.77 -26.05
N VAL A 33 -3.63 -2.54 -25.60
CA VAL A 33 -4.52 -1.53 -26.18
C VAL A 33 -3.75 -0.22 -26.34
N PRO A 34 -4.23 0.78 -27.09
CA PRO A 34 -3.52 2.05 -27.23
C PRO A 34 -3.15 2.65 -25.86
N GLY A 35 -1.86 2.93 -25.65
CA GLY A 35 -1.33 3.49 -24.40
C GLY A 35 -1.06 2.50 -23.25
N LEU A 36 -1.48 1.24 -23.37
CA LEU A 36 -1.33 0.22 -22.32
C LEU A 36 -0.59 -1.03 -22.83
N ASN A 37 0.29 -1.57 -21.99
CA ASN A 37 0.84 -2.91 -22.11
C ASN A 37 0.62 -3.69 -20.81
N LEU A 38 -0.43 -4.49 -20.74
CA LEU A 38 -0.71 -5.31 -19.56
C LEU A 38 0.03 -6.64 -19.71
N VAL A 39 0.84 -7.00 -18.72
CA VAL A 39 1.62 -8.23 -18.65
C VAL A 39 1.17 -9.06 -17.44
N TYR A 40 0.98 -10.36 -17.64
CA TYR A 40 0.57 -11.31 -16.61
C TYR A 40 1.18 -12.69 -16.89
N TYR A 41 1.26 -13.56 -15.89
CA TYR A 41 2.03 -14.82 -16.01
C TYR A 41 1.18 -16.09 -15.95
N SER A 42 -0.14 -15.97 -15.79
CA SER A 42 -1.05 -17.12 -15.69
C SER A 42 -2.32 -16.89 -16.50
N GLN A 43 -2.72 -17.91 -17.29
CA GLN A 43 -4.00 -17.88 -18.00
C GLN A 43 -5.19 -17.75 -17.04
N ALA A 44 -5.04 -18.19 -15.79
CA ALA A 44 -6.05 -18.02 -14.76
C ALA A 44 -6.36 -16.55 -14.45
N HIS A 45 -5.53 -15.59 -14.86
CA HIS A 45 -5.81 -14.16 -14.67
C HIS A 45 -6.71 -13.58 -15.77
N GLU A 46 -6.95 -14.28 -16.89
CA GLU A 46 -7.65 -13.75 -18.06
C GLU A 46 -9.05 -13.18 -17.75
N TYR A 47 -9.72 -13.71 -16.72
CA TYR A 47 -11.06 -13.28 -16.31
C TYR A 47 -11.14 -11.79 -15.92
N VAL A 48 -10.04 -11.19 -15.42
CA VAL A 48 -10.02 -9.79 -14.96
C VAL A 48 -9.35 -8.84 -15.95
N ILE A 49 -8.55 -9.36 -16.88
CA ILE A 49 -7.66 -8.53 -17.74
C ILE A 49 -8.43 -7.48 -18.54
N GLN A 50 -9.58 -7.85 -19.12
CA GLN A 50 -10.40 -6.90 -19.88
C GLN A 50 -11.00 -5.80 -18.99
N HIS A 51 -11.41 -6.14 -17.77
CA HIS A 51 -11.95 -5.18 -16.81
C HIS A 51 -10.86 -4.22 -16.31
N LEU A 52 -9.67 -4.75 -16.02
CA LEU A 52 -8.51 -3.94 -15.65
C LEU A 52 -8.08 -3.00 -16.79
N ALA A 53 -8.04 -3.49 -18.03
CA ALA A 53 -7.71 -2.66 -19.18
C ALA A 53 -8.74 -1.53 -19.41
N ARG A 54 -10.04 -1.80 -19.21
CA ARG A 54 -11.08 -0.76 -19.27
C ARG A 54 -10.94 0.27 -18.15
N SER A 55 -10.67 -0.18 -16.93
CA SER A 55 -10.44 0.69 -15.77
C SER A 55 -9.25 1.62 -16.01
N PHE A 56 -8.16 1.09 -16.59
CA PHE A 56 -7.01 1.89 -17.02
C PHE A 56 -7.39 2.94 -18.08
N VAL A 57 -8.04 2.52 -19.17
CA VAL A 57 -8.37 3.42 -20.29
C VAL A 57 -9.28 4.56 -19.82
N ASN A 58 -10.33 4.23 -19.06
CA ASN A 58 -11.26 5.22 -18.52
C ASN A 58 -10.55 6.27 -17.67
N THR A 59 -9.72 5.80 -16.73
CA THR A 59 -8.98 6.67 -15.80
C THR A 59 -7.95 7.52 -16.54
N MET A 60 -7.12 6.89 -17.37
CA MET A 60 -6.05 7.57 -18.10
C MET A 60 -6.59 8.59 -19.11
N ASP A 61 -7.71 8.31 -19.79
CA ASP A 61 -8.32 9.26 -20.71
C ASP A 61 -8.93 10.46 -19.99
N TYR A 62 -9.45 10.27 -18.77
CA TYR A 62 -9.82 11.38 -17.91
C TYR A 62 -8.57 12.18 -17.48
N TYR A 63 -7.53 11.52 -16.96
CA TYR A 63 -6.32 12.19 -16.46
C TYR A 63 -5.54 12.94 -17.54
N LYS A 64 -5.47 12.44 -18.78
CA LYS A 64 -4.88 13.18 -19.91
C LYS A 64 -5.54 14.55 -20.10
N LYS A 65 -6.87 14.60 -20.00
CA LYS A 65 -7.65 15.85 -20.16
C LYS A 65 -7.53 16.73 -18.92
N PHE A 66 -7.74 16.14 -17.75
CA PHE A 66 -7.82 16.83 -16.47
C PHE A 66 -6.47 17.43 -16.03
N PHE A 67 -5.38 16.68 -16.19
CA PHE A 67 -4.02 17.12 -15.83
C PHE A 67 -3.23 17.68 -17.03
N HIS A 68 -3.86 17.87 -18.20
CA HIS A 68 -3.18 18.23 -19.46
C HIS A 68 -1.95 17.35 -19.73
N TYR A 69 -2.10 16.05 -19.49
CA TYR A 69 -1.00 15.10 -19.50
C TYR A 69 -0.91 14.38 -20.85
N THR A 70 0.29 14.39 -21.43
CA THR A 70 0.64 13.58 -22.59
C THR A 70 1.69 12.55 -22.15
N PRO A 71 1.34 11.24 -22.11
CA PRO A 71 2.29 10.22 -21.71
C PRO A 71 3.53 10.20 -22.60
N SER A 72 4.70 10.07 -21.96
CA SER A 72 5.98 9.94 -22.67
C SER A 72 6.13 8.62 -23.44
N GLY A 73 5.30 7.63 -23.09
CA GLY A 73 5.26 6.30 -23.67
C GLY A 73 4.05 5.51 -23.16
N LYS A 74 4.00 4.22 -23.49
CA LYS A 74 2.98 3.32 -22.95
C LYS A 74 3.20 3.12 -21.46
N THR A 75 2.10 2.98 -20.72
CA THR A 75 2.16 2.48 -19.35
C THR A 75 2.11 0.97 -19.39
N SER A 76 3.03 0.31 -18.71
CA SER A 76 2.95 -1.13 -18.50
C SER A 76 2.23 -1.41 -17.19
N ILE A 77 1.37 -2.42 -17.15
CA ILE A 77 0.81 -2.95 -15.90
C ILE A 77 1.33 -4.37 -15.74
N PHE A 78 1.96 -4.68 -14.62
CA PHE A 78 2.32 -6.04 -14.26
C PHE A 78 1.34 -6.56 -13.21
N VAL A 79 0.63 -7.64 -13.55
CA VAL A 79 -0.33 -8.28 -12.64
C VAL A 79 0.39 -9.37 -11.85
N GLU A 80 0.49 -9.12 -10.56
CA GLU A 80 1.07 -9.99 -9.55
C GLU A 80 -0.02 -10.73 -8.80
N ASP A 81 0.24 -11.99 -8.47
CA ASP A 81 -0.70 -12.81 -7.71
C ASP A 81 0.08 -13.76 -6.79
N PHE A 82 1.07 -13.22 -6.07
CA PHE A 82 2.03 -13.98 -5.26
C PHE A 82 1.65 -14.09 -3.77
N SER A 83 0.59 -13.40 -3.34
CA SER A 83 0.14 -13.30 -1.96
C SER A 83 -1.39 -13.29 -1.88
N ASP A 84 -1.95 -13.55 -0.70
CA ASP A 84 -3.37 -13.30 -0.38
C ASP A 84 -3.59 -11.89 0.18
N TRP A 85 -2.81 -10.92 -0.29
CA TRP A 85 -2.90 -9.51 0.09
C TRP A 85 -2.87 -8.63 -1.15
N GLY A 86 -3.82 -7.72 -1.27
CA GLY A 86 -3.92 -6.78 -2.40
C GLY A 86 -3.12 -5.52 -2.14
N ASN A 87 -2.48 -5.02 -3.19
CA ASN A 87 -1.73 -3.77 -3.19
C ASN A 87 -1.57 -3.19 -4.60
N GLY A 88 -1.12 -1.94 -4.67
CA GLY A 88 -0.74 -1.26 -5.89
C GLY A 88 0.58 -0.52 -5.69
N GLY A 89 1.27 -0.26 -6.81
CA GLY A 89 2.40 0.66 -6.81
C GLY A 89 2.68 1.17 -8.20
N ALA A 90 3.23 2.37 -8.30
CA ALA A 90 3.55 3.00 -9.57
C ALA A 90 4.96 3.60 -9.57
N THR A 91 5.57 3.57 -10.74
CA THR A 91 6.78 4.36 -11.04
C THR A 91 6.65 4.97 -12.43
N ALA A 92 7.29 6.11 -12.62
CA ALA A 92 7.47 6.72 -13.92
C ALA A 92 8.90 6.54 -14.46
N VAL A 93 9.80 5.85 -13.77
CA VAL A 93 11.19 5.69 -14.20
C VAL A 93 11.64 4.22 -14.19
N PRO A 94 12.43 3.78 -15.20
CA PRO A 94 12.76 4.51 -16.44
C PRO A 94 11.55 4.59 -17.41
N GLN A 95 10.52 3.78 -17.19
CA GLN A 95 9.27 3.77 -17.94
C GLN A 95 8.08 3.85 -16.98
N ASN A 96 6.90 4.18 -17.52
CA ASN A 96 5.67 4.15 -16.73
C ASN A 96 5.29 2.70 -16.46
N LEU A 97 5.26 2.32 -15.19
CA LEU A 97 4.95 0.97 -14.75
C LEU A 97 4.03 1.04 -13.53
N VAL A 98 2.99 0.23 -13.55
CA VAL A 98 2.11 -0.03 -12.41
C VAL A 98 2.22 -1.51 -12.06
N PHE A 99 2.45 -1.79 -10.79
CA PHE A 99 2.34 -3.12 -10.19
C PHE A 99 0.96 -3.23 -9.56
N LEU A 100 0.27 -4.34 -9.83
CA LEU A 100 -1.04 -4.62 -9.26
C LEU A 100 -1.00 -6.02 -8.65
N GLU A 101 -1.19 -6.11 -7.34
CA GLU A 101 -1.39 -7.38 -6.66
C GLU A 101 -2.89 -7.72 -6.71
N LEU A 102 -3.23 -8.86 -7.32
CA LEU A 102 -4.59 -9.23 -7.68
C LEU A 102 -5.48 -9.60 -6.49
N SER A 103 -4.90 -9.85 -5.32
CA SER A 103 -5.62 -10.24 -4.12
C SER A 103 -6.49 -9.11 -3.54
N PRO A 104 -7.50 -9.43 -2.72
CA PRO A 104 -8.32 -8.41 -2.06
C PRO A 104 -7.49 -7.53 -1.11
N PHE A 105 -7.88 -6.27 -0.97
CA PHE A 105 -7.29 -5.39 0.04
C PHE A 105 -7.68 -5.84 1.45
N ASP A 106 -6.82 -5.53 2.42
CA ASP A 106 -7.19 -5.62 3.82
C ASP A 106 -8.15 -4.46 4.17
N HIS A 107 -9.25 -4.78 4.86
CA HIS A 107 -10.25 -3.83 5.34
C HIS A 107 -10.12 -3.56 6.84
N ALA A 108 -9.07 -4.08 7.48
CA ALA A 108 -8.75 -3.74 8.86
C ALA A 108 -8.71 -2.21 9.03
N TYR A 109 -9.29 -1.77 10.14
CA TYR A 109 -9.41 -0.37 10.51
C TYR A 109 -10.24 0.51 9.55
N ASP A 110 -10.95 -0.05 8.57
CA ASP A 110 -11.74 0.73 7.58
C ASP A 110 -10.89 1.76 6.82
N MET A 111 -9.60 1.48 6.66
CA MET A 111 -8.67 2.33 5.89
C MET A 111 -8.84 2.19 4.39
N MET A 112 -9.47 1.11 3.92
CA MET A 112 -9.78 0.86 2.53
C MET A 112 -11.27 0.58 2.42
N SER A 113 -11.97 1.42 1.67
CA SER A 113 -13.38 1.27 1.39
C SER A 113 -13.62 0.16 0.36
N GLY A 114 -14.75 -0.56 0.49
CA GLY A 114 -15.13 -1.68 -0.38
C GLY A 114 -15.65 -1.27 -1.76
N TYR A 115 -14.98 -0.37 -2.48
CA TYR A 115 -15.35 0.01 -3.85
C TYR A 115 -14.83 -1.00 -4.89
N GLU A 116 -15.19 -0.78 -6.17
CA GLU A 116 -14.68 -1.61 -7.26
C GLU A 116 -13.15 -1.49 -7.35
N ARG A 117 -12.47 -2.58 -7.01
CA ARG A 117 -11.03 -2.61 -6.73
C ARG A 117 -10.15 -2.19 -7.91
N MET A 118 -10.49 -2.59 -9.14
CA MET A 118 -9.66 -2.25 -10.30
C MET A 118 -9.70 -0.75 -10.59
N SER A 119 -10.89 -0.15 -10.53
CA SER A 119 -11.07 1.29 -10.71
C SER A 119 -10.38 2.08 -9.59
N LEU A 120 -10.48 1.61 -8.34
CA LEU A 120 -9.78 2.20 -7.19
C LEU A 120 -8.26 2.26 -7.44
N ILE A 121 -7.64 1.11 -7.74
CA ILE A 121 -6.20 1.03 -8.01
C ILE A 121 -5.82 1.91 -9.20
N MET A 122 -6.59 1.88 -10.28
CA MET A 122 -6.27 2.72 -11.45
C MET A 122 -6.36 4.20 -11.12
N ASN A 123 -7.38 4.66 -10.38
CA ASN A 123 -7.48 6.05 -9.95
C ASN A 123 -6.30 6.48 -9.07
N HIS A 124 -5.85 5.61 -8.16
CA HIS A 124 -4.72 5.86 -7.27
C HIS A 124 -3.38 5.85 -8.02
N GLU A 125 -3.04 4.73 -8.66
CA GLU A 125 -1.72 4.51 -9.24
C GLU A 125 -1.46 5.37 -10.49
N LEU A 126 -2.51 5.68 -11.27
CA LEU A 126 -2.30 6.47 -12.49
C LEU A 126 -2.08 7.95 -12.19
N VAL A 127 -2.51 8.47 -11.03
CA VAL A 127 -2.14 9.85 -10.68
C VAL A 127 -0.67 9.92 -10.28
N HIS A 128 -0.12 8.89 -9.64
CA HIS A 128 1.33 8.79 -9.43
C HIS A 128 2.07 8.83 -10.77
N VAL A 129 1.65 8.02 -11.75
CA VAL A 129 2.24 8.06 -13.10
C VAL A 129 2.16 9.46 -13.72
N VAL A 130 1.01 10.13 -13.64
CA VAL A 130 0.83 11.48 -14.22
C VAL A 130 1.75 12.49 -13.54
N THR A 131 1.75 12.54 -12.22
CA THR A 131 2.51 13.52 -11.41
C THR A 131 4.02 13.31 -11.50
N MET A 132 4.48 12.07 -11.65
CA MET A 132 5.89 11.73 -11.80
C MET A 132 6.38 11.81 -13.24
N ASP A 133 5.59 11.37 -14.24
CA ASP A 133 6.02 11.37 -15.64
C ASP A 133 5.94 12.75 -16.30
N LYS A 134 4.99 13.61 -15.92
CA LYS A 134 4.81 14.90 -16.62
C LYS A 134 6.10 15.74 -16.53
N PRO A 135 6.67 16.15 -17.67
CA PRO A 135 7.97 16.80 -17.68
C PRO A 135 7.89 18.25 -17.15
N VAL A 136 8.97 18.71 -16.53
CA VAL A 136 9.05 20.04 -15.88
C VAL A 136 10.44 20.63 -15.95
N GLY A 137 10.52 21.95 -16.11
CA GLY A 137 11.79 22.67 -16.17
C GLY A 137 12.70 22.12 -17.27
N SER A 138 13.93 21.77 -16.91
CA SER A 138 14.93 21.22 -17.83
C SER A 138 14.73 19.74 -18.15
N SER A 139 13.74 19.05 -17.59
CA SER A 139 13.62 17.60 -17.77
C SER A 139 13.37 17.12 -19.20
N PRO A 140 12.61 17.82 -20.08
CA PRO A 140 12.53 17.46 -21.50
C PRO A 140 13.90 17.43 -22.20
N PHE A 141 14.78 18.38 -21.86
CA PHE A 141 16.12 18.48 -22.45
C PHE A 141 16.97 17.28 -22.04
N PHE A 142 16.99 16.93 -20.75
CA PHE A 142 17.75 15.77 -20.28
C PHE A 142 17.16 14.45 -20.74
N ARG A 143 15.82 14.33 -20.84
CA ARG A 143 15.19 13.15 -21.45
C ARG A 143 15.62 12.94 -22.89
N LYS A 144 15.83 14.02 -23.66
CA LYS A 144 16.36 13.94 -25.02
C LYS A 144 17.83 13.50 -25.04
N ILE A 145 18.67 14.03 -24.15
CA ILE A 145 20.10 13.68 -24.08
C ILE A 145 20.31 12.22 -23.65
N PHE A 146 19.55 11.77 -22.66
CA PHE A 146 19.68 10.42 -22.10
C PHE A 146 18.78 9.39 -22.80
N PHE A 147 18.10 9.78 -23.89
CA PHE A 147 17.18 8.93 -24.66
C PHE A 147 16.04 8.31 -23.83
N GLY A 148 15.61 9.00 -22.77
CA GLY A 148 14.57 8.53 -21.87
C GLY A 148 14.68 9.09 -20.46
N LYS A 149 13.89 8.53 -19.54
CA LYS A 149 14.01 8.80 -18.10
C LYS A 149 15.00 7.82 -17.49
N VAL A 150 15.78 8.29 -16.51
CA VAL A 150 16.77 7.46 -15.83
C VAL A 150 16.19 7.00 -14.50
N GLY A 151 16.17 5.69 -14.26
CA GLY A 151 15.84 5.11 -12.96
C GLY A 151 17.05 5.14 -12.02
N ALA A 152 16.81 5.35 -10.73
CA ALA A 152 17.86 5.27 -9.73
C ALA A 152 18.19 3.80 -9.43
N GLU A 153 19.46 3.50 -9.30
CA GLU A 153 20.00 2.17 -9.01
C GLU A 153 20.79 2.22 -7.71
N LYS A 154 20.61 1.20 -6.87
CA LYS A 154 21.25 1.12 -5.54
C LYS A 154 22.76 0.98 -5.66
N GLU A 155 23.22 0.26 -6.67
CA GLU A 155 24.62 -0.01 -6.98
C GLU A 155 25.35 1.23 -7.49
N ASN A 156 24.61 2.23 -7.98
CA ASN A 156 25.16 3.49 -8.47
C ASN A 156 24.35 4.68 -7.94
N PRO A 157 24.62 5.17 -6.72
CA PRO A 157 23.86 6.27 -6.11
C PRO A 157 23.85 7.57 -6.93
N LEU A 158 24.85 7.81 -7.79
CA LEU A 158 24.88 8.98 -8.67
C LEU A 158 23.74 8.95 -9.72
N SER A 159 23.18 7.77 -10.00
CA SER A 159 21.96 7.60 -10.81
C SER A 159 20.81 8.51 -10.33
N MET A 160 20.72 8.76 -9.02
CA MET A 160 19.68 9.64 -8.45
C MET A 160 19.73 11.05 -9.02
N PHE A 161 20.93 11.59 -9.28
CA PHE A 161 21.07 12.90 -9.90
C PHE A 161 20.48 12.91 -11.31
N TYR A 162 20.75 11.87 -12.11
CA TYR A 162 20.18 11.74 -13.46
C TYR A 162 18.67 11.47 -13.46
N THR A 163 18.16 10.74 -12.46
CA THR A 163 16.73 10.61 -12.20
C THR A 163 16.12 11.98 -11.91
N TYR A 164 16.72 12.79 -11.05
CA TYR A 164 16.21 14.13 -10.75
C TYR A 164 16.20 15.03 -12.00
N LEU A 165 17.24 14.95 -12.84
CA LEU A 165 17.30 15.71 -14.09
C LEU A 165 16.20 15.32 -15.09
N THR A 166 15.80 14.06 -15.13
CA THR A 166 14.78 13.57 -16.08
C THR A 166 13.38 13.48 -15.51
N SER A 167 13.23 13.34 -14.19
CA SER A 167 11.97 13.10 -13.50
C SER A 167 12.02 13.64 -12.07
N PRO A 168 12.11 14.97 -11.89
CA PRO A 168 12.36 15.57 -10.57
C PRO A 168 11.26 15.28 -9.55
N ARG A 169 10.03 15.00 -10.00
CA ARG A 169 8.89 14.69 -9.12
C ARG A 169 8.93 13.29 -8.52
N MET A 170 9.83 12.40 -8.99
CA MET A 170 10.14 11.14 -8.31
C MET A 170 10.69 11.33 -6.89
N TYR A 171 11.25 12.50 -6.59
CA TYR A 171 11.81 12.83 -5.26
C TYR A 171 10.94 13.80 -4.48
N THR A 172 9.62 13.72 -4.69
CA THR A 172 8.68 14.36 -3.77
C THR A 172 8.47 13.47 -2.53
N PRO A 173 8.15 14.06 -1.36
CA PRO A 173 7.83 13.29 -0.17
C PRO A 173 6.67 12.32 -0.40
N ARG A 174 6.64 11.21 0.35
CA ARG A 174 5.61 10.19 0.15
C ARG A 174 4.22 10.74 0.45
N TRP A 175 4.06 11.58 1.48
CA TRP A 175 2.76 12.20 1.79
C TRP A 175 2.21 13.04 0.64
N TYR A 176 3.08 13.63 -0.20
CA TYR A 176 2.65 14.44 -1.33
C TYR A 176 2.03 13.55 -2.42
N LEU A 177 2.71 12.45 -2.77
CA LEU A 177 2.25 11.50 -3.77
C LEU A 177 1.00 10.77 -3.29
N GLU A 178 1.03 10.18 -2.09
CA GLU A 178 -0.12 9.44 -1.58
C GLU A 178 -1.31 10.35 -1.28
N GLY A 179 -1.05 11.59 -0.83
CA GLY A 179 -2.10 12.57 -0.57
C GLY A 179 -2.91 12.93 -1.81
N ILE A 180 -2.24 13.24 -2.93
CA ILE A 180 -2.97 13.51 -4.19
C ILE A 180 -3.66 12.24 -4.71
N ALA A 181 -3.08 11.06 -4.50
CA ALA A 181 -3.67 9.81 -4.93
C ALA A 181 -4.94 9.45 -4.17
N VAL A 182 -4.96 9.61 -2.84
CA VAL A 182 -6.17 9.47 -2.02
C VAL A 182 -7.22 10.54 -2.37
N PHE A 183 -6.79 11.77 -2.60
CA PHE A 183 -7.68 12.86 -3.01
C PHE A 183 -8.36 12.54 -4.36
N MET A 184 -7.58 12.12 -5.36
CA MET A 184 -8.10 11.79 -6.69
C MET A 184 -8.92 10.51 -6.69
N GLU A 185 -8.56 9.50 -5.91
CA GLU A 185 -9.39 8.31 -5.68
C GLU A 185 -10.80 8.73 -5.24
N THR A 186 -10.87 9.57 -4.21
CA THR A 186 -12.14 10.06 -3.64
C THR A 186 -12.91 10.89 -4.67
N TRP A 187 -12.23 11.79 -5.38
CA TRP A 187 -12.81 12.64 -6.42
C TRP A 187 -13.41 11.81 -7.57
N MET A 188 -12.62 10.87 -8.10
CA MET A 188 -12.99 10.04 -9.25
C MET A 188 -14.13 9.08 -8.95
N ASN A 189 -14.34 8.77 -7.67
CA ASN A 189 -15.40 7.88 -7.22
C ASN A 189 -16.60 8.65 -6.63
N GLY A 190 -16.84 9.89 -7.11
CA GLY A 190 -18.03 10.66 -6.77
C GLY A 190 -18.08 11.16 -5.33
N GLY A 191 -16.92 11.34 -4.70
CA GLY A 191 -16.80 11.74 -3.30
C GLY A 191 -16.74 10.57 -2.32
N LEU A 192 -16.82 9.32 -2.79
CA LEU A 192 -16.68 8.13 -1.97
C LEU A 192 -15.22 7.66 -1.99
N GLY A 193 -14.48 7.82 -0.90
CA GLY A 193 -13.03 7.57 -0.89
C GLY A 193 -12.39 7.74 0.48
N ARG A 194 -11.12 7.34 0.58
CA ARG A 194 -10.36 7.39 1.84
C ARG A 194 -10.22 8.79 2.44
N SER A 195 -10.35 9.85 1.64
CA SER A 195 -10.35 11.24 2.19
C SER A 195 -11.50 11.50 3.17
N LEU A 196 -12.55 10.67 3.14
CA LEU A 196 -13.70 10.73 4.05
C LEU A 196 -13.77 9.51 5.00
N GLY A 197 -12.66 8.79 5.17
CA GLY A 197 -12.59 7.58 5.99
C GLY A 197 -12.78 7.86 7.47
N ALA A 198 -13.51 6.98 8.16
CA ALA A 198 -13.76 7.09 9.60
C ALA A 198 -12.48 6.88 10.43
N TYR A 199 -11.51 6.14 9.90
CA TYR A 199 -10.23 5.88 10.56
C TYR A 199 -9.41 7.15 10.74
N ASP A 200 -9.18 7.90 9.65
CA ASP A 200 -8.42 9.15 9.70
C ASP A 200 -9.05 10.14 10.69
N GLU A 201 -10.39 10.23 10.69
CA GLU A 201 -11.12 11.10 11.62
C GLU A 201 -10.90 10.67 13.07
N MET A 202 -10.99 9.36 13.35
CA MET A 202 -10.71 8.80 14.66
C MET A 202 -9.25 9.04 15.07
N ALA A 203 -8.29 8.89 14.17
CA ALA A 203 -6.87 9.01 14.46
C ALA A 203 -6.49 10.46 14.82
N PHE A 204 -6.90 11.45 14.02
CA PHE A 204 -6.64 12.86 14.35
C PHE A 204 -7.41 13.32 15.58
N ARG A 205 -8.67 12.89 15.75
CA ARG A 205 -9.43 13.19 16.97
C ARG A 205 -8.75 12.65 18.23
N THR A 206 -8.23 11.42 18.16
CA THR A 206 -7.50 10.80 19.28
C THR A 206 -6.23 11.58 19.58
N LYS A 207 -5.47 11.99 18.57
CA LYS A 207 -4.28 12.82 18.75
C LYS A 207 -4.60 14.14 19.46
N VAL A 208 -5.69 14.79 19.10
CA VAL A 208 -6.12 16.04 19.74
C VAL A 208 -6.60 15.76 21.18
N LEU A 209 -7.42 14.75 21.38
CA LEU A 209 -7.92 14.32 22.70
C LEU A 209 -6.80 14.03 23.69
N GLU A 210 -5.75 13.35 23.25
CA GLU A 210 -4.60 12.94 24.07
C GLU A 210 -3.49 13.99 24.12
N ASN A 211 -3.67 15.15 23.44
CA ASN A 211 -2.66 16.17 23.28
C ASN A 211 -1.33 15.62 22.70
N ASP A 212 -1.45 14.69 21.75
CA ASP A 212 -0.36 14.08 21.02
C ASP A 212 0.13 14.98 19.87
N VAL A 213 1.32 14.69 19.36
CA VAL A 213 1.94 15.43 18.25
C VAL A 213 1.22 15.12 16.93
N ILE A 214 0.80 16.19 16.26
CA ILE A 214 0.51 16.19 14.83
C ILE A 214 1.76 16.71 14.13
N TYR A 215 2.42 15.84 13.35
CA TYR A 215 3.74 16.13 12.78
C TYR A 215 3.71 17.23 11.72
N ASP A 216 4.76 18.06 11.69
CA ASP A 216 5.04 18.88 10.52
C ASP A 216 5.51 18.03 9.34
N ALA A 217 5.54 18.61 8.14
CA ALA A 217 5.86 17.89 6.91
C ALA A 217 7.26 17.25 6.88
N LEU A 218 8.22 17.78 7.65
CA LEU A 218 9.56 17.20 7.75
C LEU A 218 9.60 16.09 8.79
N SER A 219 9.06 16.33 9.98
CA SER A 219 9.00 15.34 11.06
C SER A 219 8.15 14.12 10.69
N LEU A 220 7.16 14.29 9.81
CA LEU A 220 6.39 13.18 9.25
C LEU A 220 7.29 12.19 8.49
N GLU A 221 8.20 12.69 7.66
CA GLU A 221 9.09 11.85 6.83
C GLU A 221 10.29 11.29 7.63
N SER A 222 10.47 11.71 8.88
CA SER A 222 11.49 11.18 9.81
C SER A 222 10.87 10.40 10.98
N GLU A 223 10.44 11.10 12.02
CA GLU A 223 9.87 10.53 13.25
C GLU A 223 8.55 9.80 12.96
N GLY A 224 7.68 10.37 12.12
CA GLY A 224 6.41 9.76 11.71
C GLY A 224 6.62 8.38 11.09
N THR A 225 7.52 8.28 10.11
CA THR A 225 7.90 7.01 9.48
C THR A 225 8.38 5.96 10.50
N ALA A 226 9.06 6.38 11.58
CA ALA A 226 9.60 5.47 12.59
C ALA A 226 8.53 4.90 13.55
N VAL A 227 7.42 5.62 13.77
CA VAL A 227 6.32 5.21 14.67
C VAL A 227 5.10 4.64 13.93
N ASP A 228 5.14 4.61 12.60
CA ASP A 228 4.05 4.08 11.78
C ASP A 228 3.95 2.56 11.86
N PHE A 229 3.12 2.08 12.78
CA PHE A 229 2.89 0.64 12.99
C PHE A 229 2.18 -0.05 11.81
N GLN A 230 1.61 0.71 10.87
CA GLN A 230 0.95 0.23 9.65
C GLN A 230 1.79 0.44 8.39
N ILE A 231 3.04 0.91 8.54
CA ILE A 231 4.08 1.09 7.51
C ILE A 231 3.58 1.91 6.30
N GLY A 232 3.74 3.23 6.40
CA GLY A 232 3.45 4.18 5.34
C GLY A 232 2.03 4.77 5.41
N ALA A 233 1.15 4.25 6.26
CA ALA A 233 -0.22 4.75 6.45
C ALA A 233 -0.26 6.22 6.85
N LEU A 234 0.72 6.70 7.63
CA LEU A 234 0.78 8.12 8.01
C LEU A 234 0.95 9.04 6.79
N SER A 235 1.68 8.63 5.76
CA SER A 235 1.81 9.41 4.52
C SER A 235 0.48 9.57 3.81
N TYR A 236 -0.34 8.52 3.73
CA TYR A 236 -1.69 8.58 3.17
C TYR A 236 -2.59 9.49 4.00
N MET A 237 -2.63 9.27 5.31
CA MET A 237 -3.53 9.97 6.24
C MET A 237 -3.21 11.48 6.32
N TYR A 238 -1.95 11.86 6.54
CA TYR A 238 -1.54 13.27 6.58
C TYR A 238 -1.67 13.92 5.20
N GLY A 239 -1.27 13.22 4.14
CA GLY A 239 -1.41 13.69 2.77
C GLY A 239 -2.87 13.99 2.42
N ALA A 240 -3.77 13.03 2.65
CA ALA A 240 -5.19 13.16 2.37
C ALA A 240 -5.82 14.34 3.12
N ARG A 241 -5.53 14.50 4.42
CA ARG A 241 -6.02 15.63 5.21
C ARG A 241 -5.49 16.97 4.73
N PHE A 242 -4.19 17.07 4.46
CA PHE A 242 -3.61 18.31 4.00
C PHE A 242 -4.14 18.73 2.62
N PHE A 243 -4.23 17.79 1.67
CA PHE A 243 -4.83 18.05 0.35
C PHE A 243 -6.30 18.45 0.45
N SER A 244 -7.07 17.80 1.33
CA SER A 244 -8.48 18.15 1.60
C SER A 244 -8.61 19.55 2.22
N PHE A 245 -7.76 19.88 3.19
CA PHE A 245 -7.70 21.23 3.77
C PHE A 245 -7.42 22.30 2.71
N LEU A 246 -6.45 22.06 1.82
CA LEU A 246 -6.16 22.98 0.72
C LEU A 246 -7.36 23.11 -0.23
N ALA A 247 -8.05 22.01 -0.54
CA ALA A 247 -9.23 22.03 -1.41
C ALA A 247 -10.39 22.81 -0.79
N VAL A 248 -10.62 22.67 0.53
CA VAL A 248 -11.64 23.43 1.26
C VAL A 248 -11.28 24.92 1.32
N LYS A 249 -10.02 25.25 1.61
CA LYS A 249 -9.57 26.65 1.80
C LYS A 249 -9.40 27.42 0.50
N TYR A 250 -8.91 26.76 -0.55
CA TYR A 250 -8.49 27.41 -1.79
C TYR A 250 -9.28 26.96 -3.03
N GLY A 251 -10.17 25.99 -2.88
CA GLY A 251 -10.86 25.33 -3.97
C GLY A 251 -10.05 24.16 -4.56
N PRO A 252 -10.71 23.09 -5.04
CA PRO A 252 -10.05 21.89 -5.56
C PRO A 252 -9.18 22.18 -6.78
N GLN A 253 -9.57 23.12 -7.65
CA GLN A 253 -8.78 23.46 -8.84
C GLN A 253 -7.35 23.88 -8.48
N LYS A 254 -7.17 24.64 -7.39
CA LYS A 254 -5.85 25.14 -6.99
C LYS A 254 -4.95 24.03 -6.45
N VAL A 255 -5.53 22.98 -5.87
CA VAL A 255 -4.83 21.75 -5.50
C VAL A 255 -4.37 21.03 -6.77
N ILE A 256 -5.25 20.91 -7.76
CA ILE A 256 -4.92 20.31 -9.06
C ILE A 256 -3.83 21.11 -9.76
N ASP A 257 -3.87 22.44 -9.76
CA ASP A 257 -2.85 23.28 -10.39
C ASP A 257 -1.44 23.08 -9.77
N TRP A 258 -1.37 22.82 -8.47
CA TRP A 258 -0.10 22.55 -7.79
C TRP A 258 0.54 21.23 -8.24
N VAL A 259 -0.27 20.20 -8.44
CA VAL A 259 0.19 18.86 -8.83
C VAL A 259 0.30 18.68 -10.35
N SER A 260 -0.49 19.43 -11.13
CA SER A 260 -0.62 19.23 -12.58
C SER A 260 0.58 19.70 -13.35
N VAL A 261 1.54 20.42 -12.77
CA VAL A 261 2.81 20.80 -13.41
C VAL A 261 2.64 21.31 -14.86
N GLU A 262 2.37 22.61 -15.00
CA GLU A 262 2.34 23.31 -16.28
C GLU A 262 3.73 23.79 -16.75
N LYS A 263 3.82 24.28 -17.99
CA LYS A 263 5.08 24.67 -18.66
C LYS A 263 6.01 25.57 -17.81
N ASP A 264 5.44 26.50 -17.04
CA ASP A 264 6.19 27.46 -16.20
C ASP A 264 6.27 27.05 -14.73
N SER A 265 5.91 25.79 -14.42
CA SER A 265 5.98 25.25 -13.06
C SER A 265 7.41 25.04 -12.61
N LYS A 266 7.63 25.21 -11.31
CA LYS A 266 8.91 24.87 -10.70
C LYS A 266 9.08 23.35 -10.57
N SER A 267 10.30 22.87 -10.83
CA SER A 267 10.66 21.46 -10.65
C SER A 267 10.50 21.02 -9.19
N SER A 268 10.90 21.87 -8.25
CA SER A 268 10.68 21.65 -6.81
C SER A 268 9.20 21.81 -6.46
N PHE A 269 8.64 20.81 -5.78
CA PHE A 269 7.24 20.83 -5.34
C PHE A 269 6.92 21.93 -4.34
N THR A 270 7.87 22.30 -3.47
CA THR A 270 7.69 23.41 -2.51
C THR A 270 7.73 24.77 -3.20
N ALA A 271 8.61 24.92 -4.20
CA ALA A 271 8.65 26.13 -5.01
C ALA A 271 7.39 26.27 -5.88
N ALA A 272 6.88 25.16 -6.42
CA ALA A 272 5.61 25.13 -7.13
C ALA A 272 4.45 25.44 -6.19
N PHE A 273 4.46 24.92 -4.95
CA PHE A 273 3.45 25.27 -3.94
C PHE A 273 3.41 26.78 -3.71
N ARG A 274 4.58 27.42 -3.54
CA ARG A 274 4.66 28.86 -3.35
C ARG A 274 4.18 29.64 -4.58
N GLN A 275 4.47 29.16 -5.78
CA GLN A 275 3.98 29.76 -7.02
C GLN A 275 2.45 29.68 -7.12
N THR A 276 1.85 28.54 -6.77
CA THR A 276 0.41 28.30 -6.87
C THR A 276 -0.36 29.02 -5.75
N PHE A 277 0.04 28.83 -4.49
CA PHE A 277 -0.69 29.32 -3.31
C PHE A 277 -0.23 30.69 -2.83
N GLY A 278 0.93 31.20 -3.28
CA GLY A 278 1.51 32.46 -2.79
C GLY A 278 2.09 32.37 -1.37
N ARG A 279 2.17 31.16 -0.81
CA ARG A 279 2.50 30.88 0.60
C ARG A 279 3.64 29.87 0.69
N ARG A 280 4.39 29.83 1.78
CA ARG A 280 5.37 28.75 1.99
C ARG A 280 4.64 27.50 2.46
N LEU A 281 5.01 26.33 1.93
CA LEU A 281 4.40 25.05 2.31
C LEU A 281 4.40 24.84 3.83
N VAL A 282 5.52 25.12 4.49
CA VAL A 282 5.67 24.95 5.95
C VAL A 282 4.71 25.84 6.73
N GLU A 283 4.43 27.06 6.26
CA GLU A 283 3.47 27.96 6.90
C GLU A 283 2.05 27.45 6.71
N GLU A 284 1.71 26.99 5.50
CA GLU A 284 0.38 26.46 5.23
C GLU A 284 0.11 25.14 5.96
N TRP A 285 1.13 24.31 6.10
CA TRP A 285 1.05 23.07 6.89
C TRP A 285 0.83 23.37 8.37
N ALA A 286 1.51 24.37 8.93
CA ALA A 286 1.28 24.81 10.30
C ALA A 286 -0.16 25.34 10.51
N ASP A 287 -0.67 26.11 9.54
CA ASP A 287 -2.06 26.56 9.55
C ASP A 287 -3.04 25.39 9.46
N TRP A 288 -2.75 24.37 8.65
CA TRP A 288 -3.55 23.15 8.59
C TRP A 288 -3.57 22.44 9.95
N ILE A 289 -2.41 22.22 10.59
CA ILE A 289 -2.35 21.59 11.92
C ILE A 289 -3.22 22.37 12.92
N LYS A 290 -3.17 23.70 12.90
CA LYS A 290 -4.01 24.54 13.76
C LYS A 290 -5.50 24.33 13.46
N ALA A 291 -5.88 24.36 12.19
CA ALA A 291 -7.27 24.15 11.78
C ALA A 291 -7.78 22.73 12.12
N GLU A 292 -6.94 21.71 11.98
CA GLU A 292 -7.27 20.32 12.35
C GLU A 292 -7.50 20.21 13.86
N LYS A 293 -6.67 20.86 14.68
CA LYS A 293 -6.88 20.92 16.13
C LYS A 293 -8.20 21.60 16.49
N GLU A 294 -8.49 22.75 15.89
CA GLU A 294 -9.75 23.48 16.12
C GLU A 294 -10.97 22.62 15.72
N TRP A 295 -10.94 22.02 14.53
CA TRP A 295 -11.98 21.11 14.04
C TRP A 295 -12.23 19.92 14.97
N GLN A 296 -11.15 19.25 15.40
CA GLN A 296 -11.29 18.07 16.26
C GLN A 296 -11.75 18.43 17.67
N GLU A 297 -11.39 19.61 18.19
CA GLU A 297 -11.93 20.05 19.48
C GLU A 297 -13.42 20.38 19.43
N GLU A 298 -13.91 20.94 18.32
CA GLU A 298 -15.35 21.10 18.09
C GLU A 298 -16.06 19.74 18.09
N ASN A 299 -15.51 18.75 17.38
CA ASN A 299 -16.04 17.39 17.37
C ASN A 299 -16.04 16.74 18.77
N LEU A 300 -14.95 16.90 19.53
CA LEU A 300 -14.86 16.40 20.91
C LEU A 300 -15.88 17.08 21.82
N ASN A 301 -16.11 18.39 21.67
CA ASN A 301 -17.12 19.11 22.43
C ASN A 301 -18.54 18.60 22.14
N ILE A 302 -18.85 18.22 20.90
CA ILE A 302 -20.12 17.58 20.54
C ILE A 302 -20.24 16.20 21.18
N ILE A 303 -19.19 15.37 21.07
CA ILE A 303 -19.19 14.01 21.63
C ILE A 303 -19.38 14.04 23.15
N ARG A 304 -18.72 14.99 23.84
CA ARG A 304 -18.81 15.18 25.30
C ARG A 304 -20.21 15.57 25.79
N GLN A 305 -21.14 15.95 24.90
CA GLN A 305 -22.55 16.18 25.27
C GLN A 305 -23.28 14.89 25.67
N TYR A 306 -22.74 13.73 25.31
CA TYR A 306 -23.30 12.42 25.62
C TYR A 306 -22.32 11.61 26.48
N PRO A 307 -22.81 10.79 27.43
CA PRO A 307 -21.94 9.93 28.22
C PRO A 307 -21.26 8.90 27.32
N VAL A 308 -19.94 8.76 27.47
CA VAL A 308 -19.15 7.73 26.80
C VAL A 308 -19.34 6.41 27.56
N THR A 309 -19.47 5.30 26.84
CA THR A 309 -19.50 3.96 27.44
C THR A 309 -18.17 3.69 28.15
N GLU A 310 -18.20 3.55 29.47
CA GLU A 310 -17.02 3.13 30.23
C GLU A 310 -16.65 1.68 29.90
N PHE A 311 -15.38 1.45 29.59
CA PHE A 311 -14.83 0.11 29.38
C PHE A 311 -13.94 -0.27 30.56
N LYS A 312 -14.01 -1.54 30.95
CA LYS A 312 -13.06 -2.14 31.89
C LYS A 312 -11.98 -2.85 31.08
N PRO A 313 -10.70 -2.41 31.13
CA PRO A 313 -9.61 -3.13 30.48
C PRO A 313 -9.57 -4.59 30.96
N LEU A 314 -9.39 -5.51 30.02
CA LEU A 314 -9.22 -6.93 30.34
C LEU A 314 -7.87 -7.20 31.00
N THR A 315 -6.85 -6.43 30.62
CA THR A 315 -5.48 -6.56 31.07
C THR A 315 -4.83 -5.17 31.09
N ASP A 316 -3.90 -4.95 32.02
CA ASP A 316 -3.12 -3.71 32.11
C ASP A 316 -1.89 -3.74 31.20
N ARG A 317 -1.63 -4.88 30.53
CA ARG A 317 -0.51 -5.05 29.61
C ARG A 317 -0.88 -4.52 28.23
N GLN A 318 -0.03 -3.68 27.65
CA GLN A 318 -0.12 -3.33 26.24
C GLN A 318 0.04 -4.58 25.38
N MET A 319 -0.91 -4.82 24.47
CA MET A 319 -1.02 -6.07 23.72
C MET A 319 -0.25 -6.10 22.40
N GLY A 320 0.32 -4.97 21.95
CA GLY A 320 0.87 -4.86 20.60
C GLY A 320 -0.22 -4.97 19.54
N SER A 321 0.11 -5.58 18.40
CA SER A 321 -0.89 -5.89 17.37
C SER A 321 -1.72 -7.10 17.79
N VAL A 322 -3.03 -7.05 17.55
CA VAL A 322 -3.97 -8.09 17.97
C VAL A 322 -4.92 -8.42 16.82
N SER A 323 -5.17 -9.71 16.59
CA SER A 323 -6.22 -10.14 15.67
C SER A 323 -7.60 -9.82 16.21
N ARG A 324 -8.65 -10.10 15.42
CA ARG A 324 -9.99 -10.24 15.97
C ARG A 324 -9.98 -11.26 17.12
N GLY A 325 -10.51 -10.86 18.27
CA GLY A 325 -10.64 -11.72 19.46
C GLY A 325 -11.99 -12.46 19.52
N PHE A 326 -11.98 -13.65 20.13
CA PHE A 326 -13.18 -14.45 20.35
C PHE A 326 -13.35 -14.76 21.83
N TYR A 327 -14.51 -14.41 22.38
CA TYR A 327 -14.85 -14.68 23.77
C TYR A 327 -15.51 -16.05 23.93
N ASP A 328 -14.94 -16.89 24.80
CA ASP A 328 -15.50 -18.15 25.26
C ASP A 328 -16.02 -17.99 26.70
N PRO A 329 -17.35 -17.85 26.88
CA PRO A 329 -17.94 -17.67 28.20
C PRO A 329 -17.85 -18.92 29.07
N ASP A 330 -17.77 -20.12 28.49
CA ASP A 330 -17.80 -21.37 29.25
C ASP A 330 -16.46 -21.59 29.99
N ARG A 331 -15.37 -21.06 29.40
CA ARG A 331 -14.01 -21.12 29.97
C ARG A 331 -13.57 -19.80 30.59
N GLY A 332 -14.34 -18.72 30.42
CA GLY A 332 -13.97 -17.38 30.83
C GLY A 332 -12.69 -16.89 30.15
N LYS A 333 -12.53 -17.16 28.85
CA LYS A 333 -11.32 -16.85 28.07
C LYS A 333 -11.62 -15.99 26.86
N VAL A 334 -10.65 -15.16 26.47
CA VAL A 334 -10.61 -14.54 25.14
C VAL A 334 -9.44 -15.12 24.36
N TYR A 335 -9.69 -15.53 23.13
CA TYR A 335 -8.71 -16.08 22.21
C TYR A 335 -8.35 -15.04 21.15
N ALA A 336 -7.06 -14.76 20.96
CA ALA A 336 -6.57 -13.82 19.96
C ALA A 336 -5.15 -14.16 19.49
N GLY A 337 -4.84 -13.82 18.24
CA GLY A 337 -3.48 -13.70 17.76
C GLY A 337 -2.86 -12.41 18.30
N VAL A 338 -1.63 -12.50 18.79
CA VAL A 338 -0.89 -11.38 19.37
C VAL A 338 0.50 -11.30 18.75
N ASN A 339 0.92 -10.11 18.36
CA ASN A 339 2.24 -9.84 17.80
C ASN A 339 2.92 -8.68 18.52
N TYR A 340 4.11 -8.96 19.07
CA TYR A 340 4.96 -7.99 19.76
C TYR A 340 6.25 -7.78 18.98
N PRO A 341 6.80 -6.55 18.96
CA PRO A 341 8.13 -6.31 18.43
C PRO A 341 9.17 -7.24 19.07
N GLY A 342 10.00 -7.86 18.22
CA GLY A 342 11.08 -8.76 18.66
C GLY A 342 10.64 -10.14 19.17
N GLN A 343 9.36 -10.50 19.05
CA GLN A 343 8.86 -11.83 19.43
C GLN A 343 8.15 -12.48 18.26
N VAL A 344 8.20 -13.82 18.20
CA VAL A 344 7.38 -14.56 17.26
C VAL A 344 5.92 -14.39 17.67
N ALA A 345 5.09 -13.91 16.75
CA ALA A 345 3.65 -13.77 16.93
C ALA A 345 3.02 -15.11 17.37
N SER A 346 1.92 -15.05 18.10
CA SER A 346 1.34 -16.24 18.69
C SER A 346 -0.15 -16.16 18.91
N LEU A 347 -0.80 -17.31 18.79
CA LEU A 347 -2.14 -17.50 19.31
C LEU A 347 -2.07 -17.54 20.83
N SER A 348 -2.93 -16.79 21.50
CA SER A 348 -2.92 -16.62 22.94
C SER A 348 -4.32 -16.71 23.52
N GLU A 349 -4.42 -17.24 24.74
CA GLU A 349 -5.61 -17.13 25.57
C GLU A 349 -5.40 -16.06 26.65
N ILE A 350 -6.45 -15.31 26.94
CA ILE A 350 -6.48 -14.26 27.95
C ILE A 350 -7.59 -14.62 28.93
N ASP A 351 -7.23 -14.76 30.20
CA ASP A 351 -8.19 -15.01 31.26
C ASP A 351 -9.01 -13.75 31.57
N VAL A 352 -10.34 -13.86 31.53
CA VAL A 352 -11.22 -12.69 31.68
C VAL A 352 -11.28 -12.18 33.13
N GLY A 353 -11.11 -13.07 34.11
CA GLY A 353 -11.14 -12.69 35.52
C GLY A 353 -9.85 -12.03 36.01
N THR A 354 -8.71 -12.46 35.48
CA THR A 354 -7.38 -12.07 35.96
C THR A 354 -6.56 -11.25 34.97
N GLY A 355 -6.96 -11.18 33.70
CA GLY A 355 -6.20 -10.51 32.64
C GLY A 355 -4.89 -11.20 32.25
N ARG A 356 -4.63 -12.40 32.79
CA ARG A 356 -3.40 -13.15 32.50
C ARG A 356 -3.47 -13.76 31.12
N MET A 357 -2.43 -13.51 30.33
CA MET A 357 -2.25 -14.09 29.00
C MET A 357 -1.38 -15.34 29.07
N LYS A 358 -1.76 -16.37 28.32
CA LYS A 358 -0.95 -17.55 28.06
C LYS A 358 -0.80 -17.76 26.55
N ARG A 359 0.44 -17.90 26.10
CA ARG A 359 0.79 -18.29 24.72
C ARG A 359 0.38 -19.73 24.48
N LEU A 360 -0.30 -19.99 23.37
CA LEU A 360 -0.78 -21.32 22.97
C LEU A 360 0.11 -21.95 21.90
N CYS A 361 0.29 -21.26 20.77
CA CYS A 361 1.15 -21.70 19.68
C CYS A 361 1.63 -20.52 18.82
N ASP A 362 2.62 -20.76 17.99
CA ASP A 362 3.25 -19.74 17.15
C ASP A 362 2.43 -19.48 15.88
N ILE A 363 2.38 -18.21 15.48
CA ILE A 363 1.84 -17.75 14.19
C ILE A 363 3.03 -17.37 13.32
N LYS A 364 3.37 -18.25 12.39
CA LYS A 364 4.39 -17.98 11.37
C LYS A 364 3.83 -16.97 10.37
N GLY A 365 4.64 -15.98 9.97
CA GLY A 365 4.27 -15.00 8.95
C GLY A 365 3.02 -14.21 9.35
N ALA A 366 3.01 -13.60 10.53
CA ALA A 366 1.91 -12.75 10.95
C ALA A 366 1.77 -11.52 10.03
N SER A 367 0.53 -11.12 9.77
CA SER A 367 0.24 -9.81 9.18
C SER A 367 0.43 -8.75 10.25
N LEU A 368 1.22 -7.70 9.99
CA LEU A 368 1.69 -6.72 10.98
C LEU A 368 0.68 -6.40 12.10
N TYR A 369 -0.41 -5.71 11.73
CA TYR A 369 -1.40 -5.17 12.67
C TYR A 369 -2.64 -6.06 12.84
N SER A 370 -2.99 -6.89 11.84
CA SER A 370 -4.13 -7.82 11.93
C SER A 370 -3.74 -9.21 12.47
N VAL A 371 -2.44 -9.48 12.58
CA VAL A 371 -1.79 -10.71 13.06
C VAL A 371 -2.12 -11.95 12.22
N CYS A 372 -3.38 -12.39 12.25
CA CYS A 372 -3.93 -13.47 11.45
C CYS A 372 -5.45 -13.34 11.35
N ALA A 373 -6.04 -13.99 10.35
CA ALA A 373 -7.44 -14.34 10.41
C ALA A 373 -7.63 -15.45 11.46
N LEU A 374 -8.55 -15.24 12.40
CA LEU A 374 -8.86 -16.18 13.47
C LEU A 374 -10.35 -16.51 13.45
N ALA A 375 -10.68 -17.77 13.71
CA ALA A 375 -12.03 -18.25 13.99
C ALA A 375 -12.00 -19.21 15.18
N PHE A 376 -13.11 -19.28 15.91
CA PHE A 376 -13.26 -20.14 17.08
C PHE A 376 -14.46 -21.08 16.93
N ASP A 377 -14.18 -22.38 16.91
CA ASP A 377 -15.17 -23.45 17.02
C ASP A 377 -15.39 -23.78 18.49
N LYS A 378 -16.45 -23.17 19.06
CA LYS A 378 -16.82 -23.36 20.46
C LYS A 378 -17.23 -24.80 20.77
N ALA A 379 -17.94 -25.47 19.86
CA ALA A 379 -18.46 -26.82 20.09
C ALA A 379 -17.34 -27.86 20.10
N GLY A 380 -16.37 -27.73 19.19
CA GLY A 380 -15.20 -28.59 19.13
C GLY A 380 -14.06 -28.19 20.06
N GLY A 381 -14.10 -26.98 20.65
CA GLY A 381 -13.01 -26.44 21.46
C GLY A 381 -11.74 -26.21 20.63
N ARG A 382 -11.88 -25.65 19.42
CA ARG A 382 -10.80 -25.49 18.45
C ARG A 382 -10.70 -24.06 17.94
N GLN A 383 -9.47 -23.64 17.67
CA GLN A 383 -9.19 -22.36 17.01
C GLN A 383 -8.67 -22.63 15.61
N LEU A 384 -9.17 -21.90 14.62
CA LEU A 384 -8.68 -21.94 13.25
C LEU A 384 -7.99 -20.63 12.93
N SER A 385 -6.75 -20.67 12.47
CA SER A 385 -5.96 -19.47 12.22
C SER A 385 -5.20 -19.56 10.90
N SER A 386 -5.04 -18.42 10.22
CA SER A 386 -4.14 -18.32 9.08
C SER A 386 -2.68 -18.10 9.51
N THR A 387 -1.75 -18.74 8.81
CA THR A 387 -0.30 -18.45 8.88
C THR A 387 0.25 -18.13 7.50
N ASP A 388 1.47 -17.59 7.43
CA ASP A 388 2.09 -17.14 6.18
C ASP A 388 1.23 -16.05 5.47
N ASN A 389 0.75 -15.09 6.27
CA ASN A 389 -0.27 -14.10 5.89
C ASN A 389 0.17 -13.09 4.81
N ASN A 390 1.47 -13.01 4.50
CA ASN A 390 2.02 -12.13 3.45
C ASN A 390 2.34 -12.88 2.14
N THR A 391 1.99 -14.17 2.06
CA THR A 391 2.12 -15.01 0.87
C THR A 391 0.80 -15.74 0.63
N TYR A 392 0.80 -16.88 -0.05
CA TYR A 392 -0.33 -17.81 0.04
C TYR A 392 -0.41 -18.35 1.46
N ARG A 393 -1.61 -18.31 2.04
CA ARG A 393 -1.77 -18.61 3.46
C ARG A 393 -1.89 -20.11 3.70
N ASP A 394 -1.41 -20.55 4.85
CA ASP A 394 -1.78 -21.84 5.42
C ASP A 394 -3.03 -21.68 6.28
N LEU A 395 -3.87 -22.73 6.35
CA LEU A 395 -4.91 -22.85 7.38
C LEU A 395 -4.44 -23.83 8.45
N ARG A 396 -4.45 -23.40 9.71
CA ARG A 396 -4.10 -24.25 10.86
C ARG A 396 -5.27 -24.38 11.82
N VAL A 397 -5.33 -25.52 12.49
CA VAL A 397 -6.22 -25.76 13.63
C VAL A 397 -5.39 -25.95 14.90
N TYR A 398 -5.86 -25.40 16.01
CA TYR A 398 -5.34 -25.62 17.35
C TYR A 398 -6.44 -26.21 18.22
N ASP A 399 -6.20 -27.39 18.78
CA ASP A 399 -7.14 -28.07 19.66
C ASP A 399 -6.83 -27.72 21.13
N LEU A 400 -7.81 -27.13 21.83
CA LEU A 400 -7.61 -26.61 23.18
C LEU A 400 -7.40 -27.71 24.23
N ALA A 401 -7.87 -28.93 23.99
CA ALA A 401 -7.78 -30.03 24.95
C ALA A 401 -6.41 -30.71 24.89
N SER A 402 -5.94 -30.99 23.67
CA SER A 402 -4.65 -31.64 23.43
C SER A 402 -3.47 -30.68 23.37
N GLY A 403 -3.71 -29.39 23.12
CA GLY A 403 -2.67 -28.39 22.87
C GLY A 403 -1.94 -28.58 21.54
N ARG A 404 -2.47 -29.43 20.66
CA ARG A 404 -1.86 -29.76 19.36
C ARG A 404 -2.27 -28.75 18.29
N SER A 405 -1.32 -28.36 17.44
CA SER A 405 -1.57 -27.58 16.23
C SER A 405 -1.29 -28.42 14.99
N ASP A 406 -2.28 -28.52 14.10
CA ASP A 406 -2.17 -29.22 12.82
C ASP A 406 -2.42 -28.26 11.66
N LYS A 407 -1.69 -28.46 10.56
CA LYS A 407 -1.93 -27.74 9.31
C LYS A 407 -3.04 -28.46 8.54
N LEU A 408 -4.14 -27.76 8.26
CA LEU A 408 -5.27 -28.29 7.50
C LEU A 408 -5.09 -28.07 6.00
N MET A 409 -4.61 -26.90 5.61
CA MET A 409 -4.36 -26.52 4.22
C MET A 409 -3.02 -25.81 4.10
N MET A 410 -2.31 -26.07 3.02
CA MET A 410 -0.99 -25.49 2.72
C MET A 410 -1.05 -24.61 1.49
N ASP A 411 -0.41 -23.44 1.53
CA ASP A 411 -0.27 -22.49 0.41
C ASP A 411 -1.60 -22.30 -0.35
N CYS A 412 -2.69 -22.15 0.40
CA CYS A 412 -4.03 -22.01 -0.16
C CYS A 412 -4.43 -20.55 -0.28
N ARG A 413 -5.26 -20.25 -1.29
CA ARG A 413 -5.82 -18.92 -1.52
C ARG A 413 -6.98 -18.68 -0.56
N ILE A 414 -6.69 -18.13 0.62
CA ILE A 414 -7.68 -17.87 1.67
C ILE A 414 -7.50 -16.45 2.21
N GLY A 415 -8.54 -15.65 2.02
CA GLY A 415 -8.57 -14.21 2.33
C GLY A 415 -9.63 -13.90 3.36
#